data_AF-A0A0Q8E2P3-F1
#
_entry.id   AF-A0A0Q8E2P3-F1
#
_cell.length_a   1.000
_cell.length_b   1.000
_cell.length_c   1.000
_cell.angle_alpha   90.00
_cell.angle_beta   90.00
_cell.angle_gamma   90.00
#
_symmetry.space_group_name_H-M   'P 1'
#
loop_
_entity.id
_entity.type
_entity.pdbx_description
1 polymer ?
#
loop_
_entity_poly.entity_id
_entity_poly.type
_entity_poly.pdbx_seq_one_letter_code
_entity_poly.pdbx_strand_id
1 'polypeptide(L)'
;MAAIEIETGCSSDDDVLFGRGVARFRSGLHEEQLEVLGCFTDLAMFGPAERRRTLFWDVWSGELGPADPVMRLLASRSTSDAETLVAHPTTSRLGELGRGFQQELQRELAWLAVDSYIAHRDIAWLDLVRSPFLELRPEAAGFWEYELIRAVTELALGQTADATGRVRRLCVAQGSSGWRLKAIRRAVATYSALAAPDVDLWATACEAPALATADAASPQEELGAFMLMAARGSWSETALADALGQLEHRPTDLFLFLLQFADQPFGPQLARMLSTHVGDPARVSSLPWPGRENAFARACRSLPPDAGLPLLAAAAESLGTPQLRASLIDALERSSAHALDRFEHQRLQAMLTAHLSALSSPAKEMALRGAVYRAIVDGSNVVLAGVHSHDRPGRFAYYEQLVSDLTDAGFREIVTYFDAKLRHGFPASEWSKIEALEADRKAMVVRGIADVHVIRHFLEAPRASWIVTNDDYKDHLADFPGFDQYWFSHRLHFHVDQSDRIAWDRPLDSPRLPRGAPFKPYSPNRSIG
;
A
#
# COMPACT_ATOMS: atom_id res chain seq x y z
N MET A 1 37.51 -17.35 -47.47
CA MET A 1 37.19 -18.16 -46.27
C MET A 1 38.35 -18.11 -45.30
N ALA A 2 38.19 -17.39 -44.19
CA ALA A 2 39.05 -17.52 -43.01
C ALA A 2 38.11 -17.87 -41.87
N ALA A 3 38.12 -19.13 -41.43
CA ALA A 3 37.39 -19.57 -40.26
C ALA A 3 38.02 -18.88 -39.05
N ILE A 4 37.25 -18.04 -38.35
CA ILE A 4 37.66 -17.55 -37.04
C ILE A 4 37.25 -18.66 -36.06
N GLU A 5 38.21 -19.49 -35.65
CA GLU A 5 38.05 -20.30 -34.45
C GLU A 5 37.98 -19.36 -33.26
N ILE A 6 36.79 -19.22 -32.68
CA ILE A 6 36.60 -18.51 -31.40
C ILE A 6 36.96 -19.50 -30.31
N GLU A 7 38.22 -19.47 -29.86
CA GLU A 7 38.64 -20.13 -28.63
C GLU A 7 37.94 -19.46 -27.45
N THR A 8 37.17 -20.26 -26.71
CA THR A 8 36.51 -19.86 -25.47
C THR A 8 37.56 -19.58 -24.39
N GLY A 9 38.03 -18.34 -24.30
CA GLY A 9 38.98 -17.90 -23.28
C GLY A 9 38.71 -16.48 -22.82
N CYS A 10 38.35 -16.31 -21.54
CA CYS A 10 38.17 -15.01 -20.90
C CYS A 10 39.45 -14.15 -21.01
N SER A 11 39.47 -13.18 -21.91
CA SER A 11 40.42 -12.06 -21.88
C SER A 11 39.88 -10.88 -22.69
N SER A 12 40.54 -9.73 -22.56
CA SER A 12 40.31 -8.47 -23.30
C SER A 12 40.11 -8.58 -24.83
N ASP A 13 40.37 -9.74 -25.42
CA ASP A 13 40.13 -10.03 -26.83
C ASP A 13 38.65 -10.17 -27.21
N ASP A 14 37.76 -10.55 -26.27
CA ASP A 14 36.32 -10.65 -26.53
C ASP A 14 35.70 -9.29 -26.87
N ASP A 15 36.09 -8.22 -26.16
CA ASP A 15 35.60 -6.85 -26.41
C ASP A 15 36.15 -6.28 -27.74
N VAL A 16 37.36 -6.69 -28.15
CA VAL A 16 37.99 -6.28 -29.42
C VAL A 16 37.41 -7.04 -30.61
N LEU A 17 37.21 -8.36 -30.48
CA LEU A 17 36.51 -9.20 -31.45
C LEU A 17 35.04 -8.79 -31.58
N PHE A 18 34.39 -8.49 -30.46
CA PHE A 18 33.05 -7.88 -30.38
C PHE A 18 33.01 -6.54 -31.10
N GLY A 19 33.95 -5.63 -30.82
CA GLY A 19 34.03 -4.32 -31.48
C GLY A 19 34.19 -4.44 -33.00
N ARG A 20 35.03 -5.37 -33.46
CA ARG A 20 35.25 -5.65 -34.89
C ARG A 20 34.05 -6.32 -35.55
N GLY A 21 33.41 -7.28 -34.89
CA GLY A 21 32.20 -7.95 -35.36
C GLY A 21 31.03 -6.99 -35.50
N VAL A 22 30.79 -6.14 -34.49
CA VAL A 22 29.76 -5.09 -34.50
C VAL A 22 30.06 -4.03 -35.57
N ALA A 23 31.32 -3.61 -35.71
CA ALA A 23 31.70 -2.66 -36.76
C ALA A 23 31.46 -3.22 -38.16
N ARG A 24 31.85 -4.48 -38.40
CA ARG A 24 31.66 -5.17 -39.69
C ARG A 24 30.19 -5.45 -39.99
N PHE A 25 29.42 -5.82 -38.98
CA PHE A 25 27.97 -5.97 -39.08
C PHE A 25 27.30 -4.64 -39.46
N ARG A 26 27.66 -3.54 -38.80
CA ARG A 26 27.09 -2.20 -39.08
C ARG A 26 27.46 -1.64 -40.44
N SER A 27 28.59 -2.04 -41.02
CA SER A 27 29.06 -1.56 -42.32
C SER A 27 28.75 -2.50 -43.49
N GLY A 28 28.31 -3.73 -43.21
CA GLY A 28 28.09 -4.76 -44.22
C GLY A 28 26.73 -4.65 -44.92
N LEU A 29 26.63 -5.23 -46.11
CA LEU A 29 25.35 -5.44 -46.79
C LEU A 29 24.51 -6.49 -46.03
N HIS A 30 23.20 -6.54 -46.27
CA HIS A 30 22.26 -7.45 -45.58
C HIS A 30 22.72 -8.92 -45.59
N GLU A 31 23.24 -9.42 -46.70
CA GLU A 31 23.77 -10.79 -46.81
C GLU A 31 25.04 -11.00 -45.96
N GLU A 32 25.92 -10.00 -45.88
CA GLU A 32 27.12 -10.04 -45.05
C GLU A 32 26.77 -9.95 -43.56
N GLN A 33 25.71 -9.23 -43.22
CA GLN A 33 25.15 -9.17 -41.87
C GLN A 33 24.63 -10.54 -41.41
N LEU A 34 23.91 -11.26 -42.28
CA LEU A 34 23.45 -12.62 -42.02
C LEU A 34 24.62 -13.60 -41.86
N GLU A 35 25.65 -13.48 -42.71
CA GLU A 35 26.85 -14.32 -42.63
C GLU A 35 27.62 -14.10 -41.32
N VAL A 36 27.85 -12.84 -40.94
CA VAL A 36 28.55 -12.47 -39.69
C VAL A 36 27.80 -12.99 -38.47
N LEU A 37 26.47 -12.92 -38.45
CA LEU A 37 25.67 -13.44 -37.33
C LEU A 37 25.63 -14.97 -37.27
N GLY A 38 25.74 -15.65 -38.41
CA GLY A 38 25.91 -17.10 -38.47
C GLY A 38 27.20 -17.61 -37.82
N CYS A 39 28.20 -16.73 -37.58
CA CYS A 39 29.45 -17.10 -36.91
C CYS A 39 29.36 -17.12 -35.38
N PHE A 40 28.29 -16.60 -34.78
CA PHE A 40 28.14 -16.53 -33.33
C PHE A 40 27.23 -17.64 -32.79
N THR A 41 27.71 -18.35 -31.77
CA THR A 41 26.94 -19.41 -31.12
C THR A 41 25.85 -18.86 -30.21
N ASP A 42 26.08 -17.73 -29.53
CA ASP A 42 25.15 -17.15 -28.55
C ASP A 42 25.02 -15.63 -28.78
N LEU A 43 23.95 -15.20 -29.45
CA LEU A 43 23.73 -13.78 -29.76
C LEU A 43 23.45 -12.91 -28.51
N ALA A 44 23.18 -13.50 -27.34
CA ALA A 44 23.02 -12.74 -26.11
C ALA A 44 24.33 -12.04 -25.67
N MET A 45 25.48 -12.49 -26.18
CA MET A 45 26.77 -11.83 -25.94
C MET A 45 26.83 -10.42 -26.54
N PHE A 46 25.90 -10.07 -27.44
CA PHE A 46 25.84 -8.74 -28.04
C PHE A 46 25.40 -7.61 -27.08
N GLY A 47 25.05 -7.95 -25.84
CA GLY A 47 24.71 -7.01 -24.78
C GLY A 47 23.23 -7.12 -24.36
N PRO A 48 22.69 -6.11 -23.67
CA PRO A 48 21.29 -6.08 -23.22
C PRO A 48 20.29 -6.14 -24.37
N ALA A 49 19.08 -6.62 -24.09
CA ALA A 49 18.02 -6.83 -25.08
C ALA A 49 17.77 -5.61 -25.99
N GLU A 50 17.59 -4.43 -25.40
CA GLU A 50 17.36 -3.18 -26.17
C GLU A 50 18.49 -2.86 -27.17
N ARG A 51 19.75 -3.13 -26.79
CA ARG A 51 20.90 -2.92 -27.67
C ARG A 51 20.90 -3.93 -28.82
N ARG A 52 20.59 -5.20 -28.55
CA ARG A 52 20.50 -6.24 -29.57
C ARG A 52 19.32 -5.98 -30.51
N ARG A 53 18.19 -5.50 -29.98
CA ARG A 53 17.05 -5.07 -30.79
C ARG A 53 17.42 -3.98 -31.77
N THR A 54 18.10 -2.94 -31.30
CA THR A 54 18.58 -1.85 -32.16
C THR A 54 19.58 -2.38 -33.20
N LEU A 55 20.45 -3.32 -32.80
CA LEU A 55 21.45 -3.90 -33.69
C LEU A 55 20.80 -4.75 -34.79
N PHE A 56 19.81 -5.58 -34.46
CA PHE A 56 19.22 -6.55 -35.38
C PHE A 56 17.93 -6.09 -36.05
N TRP A 57 17.48 -4.86 -35.76
CA TRP A 57 16.23 -4.30 -36.27
C TRP A 57 16.13 -4.37 -37.79
N ASP A 58 17.15 -3.88 -38.48
CA ASP A 58 17.16 -3.80 -39.94
C ASP A 58 17.08 -5.19 -40.57
N VAL A 59 17.79 -6.17 -39.99
CA VAL A 59 17.77 -7.55 -40.44
C VAL A 59 16.39 -8.18 -40.27
N TRP A 60 15.77 -8.07 -39.08
CA TRP A 60 14.43 -8.61 -38.86
C TRP A 60 13.37 -7.92 -39.71
N SER A 61 13.46 -6.60 -39.83
CA SER A 61 12.52 -5.83 -40.66
C SER A 61 12.63 -6.16 -42.14
N GLY A 62 13.84 -6.47 -42.64
CA GLY A 62 14.08 -6.92 -44.00
C GLY A 62 13.51 -8.31 -44.28
N GLU A 63 13.67 -9.25 -43.35
CA GLU A 63 13.21 -10.63 -43.52
C GLU A 63 11.68 -10.80 -43.32
N LEU A 64 11.13 -10.18 -42.28
CA LEU A 64 9.71 -10.31 -41.91
C LEU A 64 8.81 -9.28 -42.60
N GLY A 65 9.35 -8.08 -42.87
CA GLY A 65 8.61 -6.92 -43.33
C GLY A 65 7.92 -6.16 -42.18
N PRO A 66 7.65 -4.85 -42.36
CA PRO A 66 7.09 -3.99 -41.30
C PRO A 66 5.64 -4.31 -40.93
N ALA A 67 4.93 -5.09 -41.74
CA ALA A 67 3.55 -5.51 -41.48
C ALA A 67 3.44 -6.74 -40.58
N ASP A 68 4.53 -7.50 -40.39
CA ASP A 68 4.51 -8.71 -39.56
C ASP A 68 4.10 -8.34 -38.12
N PRO A 69 3.19 -9.11 -37.47
CA PRO A 69 2.77 -8.83 -36.11
C PRO A 69 3.92 -8.72 -35.10
N VAL A 70 5.00 -9.49 -35.26
CA VAL A 70 6.20 -9.40 -34.42
C VAL A 70 6.86 -8.04 -34.55
N MET A 71 7.04 -7.57 -35.79
CA MET A 71 7.69 -6.27 -36.03
C MET A 71 6.83 -5.11 -35.53
N ARG A 72 5.50 -5.17 -35.74
CA ARG A 72 4.57 -4.17 -35.21
C ARG A 72 4.57 -4.15 -33.69
N LEU A 73 4.62 -5.31 -33.05
CA LEU A 73 4.70 -5.43 -31.59
C LEU A 73 6.01 -4.82 -31.05
N LEU A 74 7.16 -5.14 -31.64
CA LEU A 74 8.44 -4.58 -31.21
C LEU A 74 8.52 -3.06 -31.42
N ALA A 75 7.89 -2.52 -32.46
CA ALA A 75 7.88 -1.09 -32.76
C ALA A 75 6.97 -0.28 -31.83
N SER A 76 5.77 -0.80 -31.54
CA SER A 76 4.69 -0.02 -30.92
C SER A 76 4.30 -0.48 -29.52
N ARG A 77 4.74 -1.66 -29.08
CA ARG A 77 4.34 -2.31 -27.82
C ARG A 77 2.82 -2.36 -27.66
N SER A 78 2.13 -2.79 -28.71
CA SER A 78 0.67 -2.89 -28.76
C SER A 78 0.14 -4.16 -28.09
N THR A 79 -0.77 -4.03 -27.12
CA THR A 79 -1.49 -5.17 -26.51
C THR A 79 -2.19 -6.02 -27.59
N SER A 80 -2.84 -5.39 -28.57
CA SER A 80 -3.61 -6.11 -29.60
C SER A 80 -2.73 -7.02 -30.46
N ASP A 81 -1.48 -6.60 -30.73
CA ASP A 81 -0.53 -7.44 -31.45
C ASP A 81 -0.01 -8.58 -30.57
N ALA A 82 0.14 -8.38 -29.26
CA ALA A 82 0.46 -9.45 -28.31
C ALA A 82 -0.67 -10.50 -28.27
N GLU A 83 -1.93 -10.09 -28.15
CA GLU A 83 -3.10 -10.99 -28.20
C GLU A 83 -3.15 -11.78 -29.51
N THR A 84 -2.86 -11.11 -30.63
CA THR A 84 -2.82 -11.75 -31.95
C THR A 84 -1.77 -12.85 -32.00
N LEU A 85 -0.56 -12.61 -31.48
CA LEU A 85 0.51 -13.60 -31.45
C LEU A 85 0.19 -14.77 -30.51
N VAL A 86 -0.49 -14.51 -29.38
CA VAL A 86 -0.97 -15.56 -28.47
C VAL A 86 -2.01 -16.44 -29.15
N ALA A 87 -3.01 -15.85 -29.81
CA ALA A 87 -4.10 -16.58 -30.43
C ALA A 87 -3.68 -17.31 -31.72
N HIS A 88 -2.79 -16.71 -32.50
CA HIS A 88 -2.42 -17.19 -33.83
C HIS A 88 -0.90 -17.08 -34.06
N PRO A 89 -0.07 -17.89 -33.38
CA PRO A 89 1.38 -17.83 -33.50
C PRO A 89 1.91 -18.10 -34.92
N THR A 90 1.12 -18.77 -35.78
CA THR A 90 1.45 -19.02 -37.18
C THR A 90 1.25 -17.80 -38.09
N THR A 91 0.72 -16.69 -37.58
CA THR A 91 0.57 -15.45 -38.37
C THR A 91 1.89 -14.70 -38.56
N SER A 92 2.92 -15.04 -37.78
CA SER A 92 4.28 -14.51 -37.98
C SER A 92 5.11 -15.43 -38.86
N ARG A 93 5.93 -14.84 -39.74
CA ARG A 93 6.90 -15.56 -40.60
C ARG A 93 8.17 -15.98 -39.86
N LEU A 94 8.19 -15.92 -38.53
CA LEU A 94 9.34 -16.22 -37.68
C LEU A 94 9.99 -17.60 -37.94
N GLY A 95 9.21 -18.61 -38.34
CA GLY A 95 9.74 -19.94 -38.68
C GLY A 95 10.52 -20.02 -40.00
N GLU A 96 10.47 -18.96 -40.82
CA GLU A 96 11.23 -18.84 -42.07
C GLU A 96 12.63 -18.25 -41.83
N LEU A 97 12.87 -17.69 -40.64
CA LEU A 97 14.18 -17.15 -40.25
C LEU A 97 15.19 -18.28 -39.98
N GLY A 98 16.47 -17.98 -40.20
CA GLY A 98 17.55 -18.84 -39.73
C GLY A 98 17.44 -19.08 -38.22
N ARG A 99 17.69 -20.32 -37.78
CA ARG A 99 17.45 -20.77 -36.38
C ARG A 99 18.02 -19.84 -35.31
N GLY A 100 19.22 -19.29 -35.50
CA GLY A 100 19.83 -18.37 -34.53
C GLY A 100 19.09 -17.05 -34.40
N PHE A 101 18.65 -16.48 -35.52
CA PHE A 101 17.84 -15.24 -35.55
C PHE A 101 16.45 -15.44 -34.99
N GLN A 102 15.83 -16.58 -35.31
CA GLN A 102 14.56 -16.98 -34.74
C GLN A 102 14.62 -16.96 -33.20
N GLN A 103 15.65 -17.61 -32.64
CA GLN A 103 15.84 -17.71 -31.19
C GLN A 103 16.11 -16.35 -30.55
N GLU A 104 16.92 -15.49 -31.18
CA GLU A 104 17.17 -14.14 -30.69
C GLU A 104 15.93 -13.26 -30.71
N LEU A 105 15.14 -13.33 -31.79
CA LEU A 105 13.89 -12.61 -31.90
C LEU A 105 12.86 -13.08 -30.86
N GLN A 106 12.80 -14.39 -30.60
CA GLN A 106 11.97 -14.94 -29.53
C GLN A 106 12.41 -14.43 -28.14
N ARG A 107 13.72 -14.31 -27.88
CA ARG A 107 14.23 -13.71 -26.63
C ARG A 107 13.85 -12.24 -26.51
N GLU A 108 13.99 -11.46 -27.58
CA GLU A 108 13.61 -10.05 -27.58
C GLU A 108 12.12 -9.85 -27.32
N LEU A 109 11.27 -10.67 -27.94
CA LEU A 109 9.84 -10.67 -27.69
C LEU A 109 9.52 -11.05 -26.24
N ALA A 110 10.21 -12.05 -25.69
CA ALA A 110 9.99 -12.50 -24.32
C ALA A 110 10.40 -11.42 -23.30
N TRP A 111 11.56 -10.77 -23.47
CA TRP A 111 11.96 -9.62 -22.65
C TRP A 111 10.98 -8.46 -22.79
N LEU A 112 10.61 -8.09 -24.02
CA LEU A 112 9.63 -7.04 -24.25
C LEU A 112 8.32 -7.33 -23.53
N ALA A 113 7.85 -8.58 -23.60
CA ALA A 113 6.58 -8.96 -23.00
C ALA A 113 6.64 -8.96 -21.47
N VAL A 114 7.75 -9.40 -20.86
CA VAL A 114 7.95 -9.26 -19.40
C VAL A 114 8.00 -7.79 -18.97
N ASP A 115 8.77 -6.95 -19.67
CA ASP A 115 8.87 -5.52 -19.35
C ASP A 115 7.52 -4.81 -19.50
N SER A 116 6.79 -5.14 -20.55
CA SER A 116 5.46 -4.57 -20.83
C SER A 116 4.43 -5.05 -19.82
N TYR A 117 4.51 -6.31 -19.37
CA TYR A 117 3.69 -6.80 -18.26
C TYR A 117 4.01 -6.06 -16.94
N ILE A 118 5.28 -5.84 -16.63
CA ILE A 118 5.70 -5.11 -15.43
C ILE A 118 5.21 -3.65 -15.47
N ALA A 119 5.25 -3.01 -16.64
CA ALA A 119 4.86 -1.62 -16.82
C ALA A 119 3.34 -1.42 -16.89
N HIS A 120 2.62 -2.29 -17.58
CA HIS A 120 1.20 -2.08 -17.94
C HIS A 120 0.23 -3.04 -17.27
N ARG A 121 0.71 -4.16 -16.71
CA ARG A 121 -0.11 -5.20 -16.04
C ARG A 121 -1.20 -5.83 -16.90
N ASP A 122 -1.07 -5.75 -18.21
CA ASP A 122 -1.98 -6.39 -19.15
C ASP A 122 -1.70 -7.90 -19.23
N ILE A 123 -2.75 -8.72 -19.12
CA ILE A 123 -2.63 -10.18 -19.12
C ILE A 123 -2.13 -10.71 -20.46
N ALA A 124 -2.42 -10.03 -21.56
CA ALA A 124 -1.97 -10.44 -22.90
C ALA A 124 -0.44 -10.55 -22.97
N TRP A 125 0.28 -9.65 -22.29
CA TRP A 125 1.73 -9.70 -22.21
C TRP A 125 2.22 -10.90 -21.41
N LEU A 126 1.56 -11.21 -20.28
CA LEU A 126 1.91 -12.37 -19.47
C LEU A 126 1.65 -13.68 -20.24
N ASP A 127 0.53 -13.76 -20.95
CA ASP A 127 0.17 -14.92 -21.77
C ASP A 127 1.15 -15.09 -22.93
N LEU A 128 1.61 -13.99 -23.53
CA LEU A 128 2.64 -14.02 -24.55
C LEU A 128 3.97 -14.58 -24.00
N VAL A 129 4.44 -14.11 -22.85
CA VAL A 129 5.66 -14.64 -22.19
C VAL A 129 5.54 -16.15 -21.93
N ARG A 130 4.34 -16.64 -21.61
CA ARG A 130 4.06 -18.05 -21.32
C ARG A 130 3.74 -18.87 -22.57
N SER A 131 3.67 -18.23 -23.73
CA SER A 131 3.29 -18.91 -24.97
C SER A 131 4.39 -19.90 -25.38
N PRO A 132 4.03 -21.14 -25.79
CA PRO A 132 4.97 -22.08 -26.40
C PRO A 132 5.68 -21.49 -27.63
N PHE A 133 5.10 -20.45 -28.25
CA PHE A 133 5.72 -19.69 -29.33
C PHE A 133 7.05 -19.04 -28.95
N LEU A 134 7.22 -18.62 -27.70
CA LEU A 134 8.45 -17.99 -27.20
C LEU A 134 9.36 -18.97 -26.44
N GLU A 135 8.95 -20.22 -26.28
CA GLU A 135 9.71 -21.20 -25.51
C GLU A 135 10.96 -21.67 -26.27
N LEU A 136 12.12 -21.48 -25.64
CA LEU A 136 13.39 -22.04 -26.11
C LEU A 136 13.62 -23.42 -25.51
N ARG A 137 14.10 -24.36 -26.32
CA ARG A 137 14.48 -25.69 -25.84
C ARG A 137 15.76 -25.62 -24.98
N PRO A 138 15.93 -26.51 -23.99
CA PRO A 138 17.12 -26.52 -23.13
C PRO A 138 18.46 -26.61 -23.87
N GLU A 139 18.47 -27.23 -25.05
CA GLU A 139 19.68 -27.39 -25.87
C GLU A 139 19.98 -26.16 -26.75
N ALA A 140 19.10 -25.15 -26.77
CA ALA A 140 19.30 -23.95 -27.55
C ALA A 140 20.39 -23.05 -26.92
N ALA A 141 21.25 -22.48 -27.76
CA ALA A 141 22.16 -21.45 -27.30
C ALA A 141 21.39 -20.22 -26.80
N GLY A 142 21.86 -19.63 -25.70
CA GLY A 142 21.15 -18.55 -25.00
C GLY A 142 19.96 -19.02 -24.15
N PHE A 143 19.70 -20.33 -23.98
CA PHE A 143 18.60 -20.84 -23.14
C PHE A 143 18.64 -20.33 -21.68
N TRP A 144 19.84 -20.04 -21.16
CA TRP A 144 20.01 -19.46 -19.82
C TRP A 144 19.24 -18.14 -19.64
N GLU A 145 19.10 -17.34 -20.69
CA GLU A 145 18.40 -16.04 -20.65
C GLU A 145 16.88 -16.25 -20.61
N TYR A 146 16.37 -17.31 -21.24
CA TYR A 146 14.97 -17.70 -21.13
C TYR A 146 14.60 -18.11 -19.70
N GLU A 147 15.49 -18.86 -19.02
CA GLU A 147 15.30 -19.19 -17.61
C GLU A 147 15.38 -17.95 -16.71
N LEU A 148 16.18 -16.94 -17.08
CA LEU A 148 16.21 -15.65 -16.39
C LEU A 148 14.90 -14.87 -16.59
N ILE A 149 14.36 -14.82 -17.82
CA ILE A 149 13.04 -14.25 -18.13
C ILE A 149 11.95 -14.92 -17.27
N ARG A 150 11.99 -16.24 -17.14
CA ARG A 150 11.06 -16.98 -16.27
C ARG A 150 11.18 -16.56 -14.80
N ALA A 151 12.41 -16.40 -14.30
CA ALA A 151 12.63 -15.93 -12.93
C ALA A 151 12.07 -14.51 -12.71
N VAL A 152 12.27 -13.60 -13.67
CA VAL A 152 11.71 -12.24 -13.58
C VAL A 152 10.18 -12.25 -13.66
N THR A 153 9.61 -13.15 -14.47
CA THR A 153 8.16 -13.35 -14.53
C THR A 153 7.60 -13.88 -13.20
N GLU A 154 8.28 -14.86 -12.59
CA GLU A 154 7.97 -15.38 -11.25
C GLU A 154 8.02 -14.25 -10.21
N LEU A 155 9.05 -13.39 -10.24
CA LEU A 155 9.10 -12.19 -9.39
C LEU A 155 7.93 -11.25 -9.62
N ALA A 156 7.61 -10.92 -10.87
CA ALA A 156 6.49 -10.03 -11.20
C ALA A 156 5.15 -10.56 -10.63
N LEU A 157 5.01 -11.88 -10.51
CA LEU A 157 3.87 -12.58 -9.94
C LEU A 157 3.94 -12.79 -8.42
N GLY A 158 4.99 -12.30 -7.75
CA GLY A 158 5.18 -12.43 -6.31
C GLY A 158 5.75 -13.77 -5.85
N GLN A 159 6.28 -14.58 -6.77
CA GLN A 159 6.87 -15.90 -6.50
C GLN A 159 8.37 -15.78 -6.21
N THR A 160 8.75 -14.97 -5.21
CA THR A 160 10.15 -14.60 -4.95
C THR A 160 11.04 -15.81 -4.65
N ALA A 161 10.53 -16.81 -3.93
CA ALA A 161 11.30 -18.02 -3.61
C ALA A 161 11.64 -18.86 -4.85
N ASP A 162 10.68 -19.04 -5.75
CA ASP A 162 10.86 -19.82 -6.99
C ASP A 162 11.85 -19.11 -7.92
N ALA A 163 11.67 -17.80 -8.10
CA ALA A 163 12.57 -16.97 -8.87
C ALA A 163 14.01 -17.02 -8.34
N THR A 164 14.17 -16.87 -7.01
CA THR A 164 15.49 -16.94 -6.34
C THR A 164 16.14 -18.29 -6.57
N GLY A 165 15.38 -19.39 -6.39
CA GLY A 165 15.86 -20.74 -6.62
C GLY A 165 16.29 -20.98 -8.07
N ARG A 166 15.56 -20.41 -9.04
CA ARG A 166 15.88 -20.49 -10.47
C ARG A 166 17.17 -19.75 -10.80
N VAL A 167 17.31 -18.50 -10.36
CA VAL A 167 18.53 -17.72 -10.59
C VAL A 167 19.73 -18.35 -9.91
N ARG A 168 19.57 -18.94 -8.71
CA ARG A 168 20.65 -19.67 -8.05
C ARG A 168 21.13 -20.86 -8.89
N ARG A 169 20.21 -21.67 -9.42
CA ARG A 169 20.56 -22.79 -10.33
C ARG A 169 21.26 -22.29 -11.59
N LEU A 170 20.81 -21.16 -12.15
CA LEU A 170 21.47 -20.54 -13.30
C LEU A 170 22.90 -20.12 -12.97
N CYS A 171 23.12 -19.43 -11.86
CA CYS A 171 24.47 -19.03 -11.42
C CYS A 171 25.40 -20.24 -11.27
N VAL A 172 24.94 -21.30 -10.61
CA VAL A 172 25.73 -22.54 -10.43
C VAL A 172 26.08 -23.16 -11.78
N ALA A 173 25.15 -23.18 -12.74
CA ALA A 173 25.38 -23.74 -14.06
C ALA A 173 26.39 -22.94 -14.92
N GLN A 174 26.57 -21.64 -14.65
CA GLN A 174 27.50 -20.79 -15.41
C GLN A 174 28.93 -20.76 -14.84
N GLY A 175 29.17 -21.29 -13.64
CA GLY A 175 30.50 -21.25 -13.00
C GLY A 175 30.90 -19.85 -12.50
N SER A 176 32.18 -19.69 -12.11
CA SER A 176 32.67 -18.55 -11.32
C SER A 176 33.07 -17.30 -12.13
N SER A 177 33.22 -17.37 -13.46
CA SER A 177 33.63 -16.21 -14.26
C SER A 177 33.15 -16.29 -15.72
N GLY A 178 32.39 -15.28 -16.16
CA GLY A 178 31.99 -15.09 -17.55
C GLY A 178 31.01 -13.94 -17.74
N TRP A 179 30.87 -13.43 -18.96
CA TRP A 179 29.94 -12.34 -19.29
C TRP A 179 28.48 -12.68 -18.97
N ARG A 180 28.08 -13.96 -19.03
CA ARG A 180 26.75 -14.45 -18.64
C ARG A 180 26.44 -14.20 -17.17
N LEU A 181 27.39 -14.51 -16.26
CA LEU A 181 27.20 -14.26 -14.83
C LEU A 181 27.06 -12.75 -14.55
N LYS A 182 27.82 -11.91 -15.28
CA LYS A 182 27.66 -10.45 -15.22
C LYS A 182 26.27 -10.00 -15.68
N ALA A 183 25.75 -10.59 -16.77
CA ALA A 183 24.40 -10.30 -17.26
C ALA A 183 23.31 -10.73 -16.26
N ILE A 184 23.43 -11.93 -15.67
CA ILE A 184 22.52 -12.41 -14.62
C ILE A 184 22.54 -11.46 -13.42
N ARG A 185 23.72 -11.06 -12.93
CA ARG A 185 23.85 -10.12 -11.80
C ARG A 185 23.21 -8.76 -12.08
N ARG A 186 23.34 -8.26 -13.31
CA ARG A 186 22.68 -7.01 -13.73
C ARG A 186 21.17 -7.14 -13.71
N ALA A 187 20.62 -8.20 -14.30
CA ALA A 187 19.17 -8.46 -14.24
C ALA A 187 18.68 -8.61 -12.80
N VAL A 188 19.43 -9.30 -11.94
CA VAL A 188 19.13 -9.38 -10.50
C VAL A 188 19.01 -7.99 -9.90
N ALA A 189 19.98 -7.09 -10.14
CA ALA A 189 19.88 -5.70 -9.70
C ALA A 189 18.64 -5.01 -10.30
N THR A 190 18.48 -4.97 -11.63
CA THR A 190 17.38 -4.31 -12.35
C THR A 190 15.99 -4.65 -11.82
N TYR A 191 15.76 -5.92 -11.47
CA TYR A 191 14.44 -6.41 -11.03
C TYR A 191 14.32 -6.60 -9.52
N SER A 192 15.30 -6.13 -8.74
CA SER A 192 15.31 -6.31 -7.27
C SER A 192 14.09 -5.72 -6.57
N ALA A 193 13.53 -4.62 -7.09
CA ALA A 193 12.32 -4.04 -6.51
C ALA A 193 11.14 -5.02 -6.50
N LEU A 194 11.00 -5.83 -7.54
CA LEU A 194 9.92 -6.81 -7.63
C LEU A 194 10.03 -7.89 -6.55
N ALA A 195 11.19 -8.09 -5.93
CA ALA A 195 11.33 -9.05 -4.85
C ALA A 195 10.67 -8.61 -3.54
N ALA A 196 10.27 -7.34 -3.39
CA ALA A 196 9.65 -6.84 -2.16
C ALA A 196 8.41 -7.66 -1.75
N PRO A 197 8.28 -8.02 -0.45
CA PRO A 197 9.11 -7.61 0.69
C PRO A 197 10.33 -8.52 0.97
N ASP A 198 10.64 -9.46 0.09
CA ASP A 198 11.65 -10.51 0.27
C ASP A 198 12.94 -10.19 -0.50
N VAL A 199 13.34 -8.91 -0.55
CA VAL A 199 14.55 -8.48 -1.27
C VAL A 199 15.80 -9.19 -0.75
N ASP A 200 15.90 -9.45 0.55
CA ASP A 200 17.03 -10.18 1.13
C ASP A 200 17.17 -11.58 0.57
N LEU A 201 16.04 -12.29 0.35
CA LEU A 201 16.05 -13.60 -0.27
C LEU A 201 16.59 -13.50 -1.70
N TRP A 202 16.08 -12.54 -2.47
CA TRP A 202 16.54 -12.28 -3.84
C TRP A 202 18.02 -11.90 -3.90
N ALA A 203 18.52 -11.16 -2.92
CA ALA A 203 19.93 -10.81 -2.80
C ALA A 203 20.84 -12.04 -2.64
N THR A 204 20.31 -13.20 -2.22
CA THR A 204 21.05 -14.47 -2.15
C THR A 204 21.00 -15.31 -3.43
N ALA A 205 20.37 -14.80 -4.50
CA ALA A 205 20.26 -15.50 -5.77
C ALA A 205 21.62 -15.62 -6.50
N CYS A 206 22.48 -14.62 -6.34
CA CYS A 206 23.85 -14.61 -6.87
C CYS A 206 24.87 -14.61 -5.73
N GLU A 207 25.97 -15.36 -5.88
CA GLU A 207 27.13 -15.24 -4.97
C GLU A 207 27.69 -13.82 -5.01
N ALA A 208 27.99 -13.29 -3.81
CA ALA A 208 28.52 -11.95 -3.57
C ALA A 208 29.85 -11.70 -4.33
N PRO A 209 30.17 -10.44 -4.69
CA PRO A 209 29.48 -9.20 -4.31
C PRO A 209 28.24 -8.89 -5.16
N ALA A 210 27.29 -8.16 -4.56
CA ALA A 210 26.20 -7.53 -5.29
C ALA A 210 26.77 -6.47 -6.25
N LEU A 211 26.03 -6.16 -7.32
CA LEU A 211 26.40 -5.06 -8.22
C LEU A 211 26.48 -3.76 -7.41
N ALA A 212 27.62 -3.07 -7.45
CA ALA A 212 27.73 -1.75 -6.83
C ALA A 212 26.90 -0.74 -7.63
N THR A 213 26.32 0.26 -6.96
CA THR A 213 25.57 1.34 -7.64
C THR A 213 26.43 2.06 -8.68
N ALA A 214 27.74 2.20 -8.44
CA ALA A 214 28.69 2.79 -9.38
C ALA A 214 28.89 1.98 -10.68
N ASP A 215 28.54 0.69 -10.68
CA ASP A 215 28.66 -0.20 -11.85
C ASP A 215 27.35 -0.37 -12.63
N ALA A 216 26.29 0.29 -12.17
CA ALA A 216 24.98 0.30 -12.81
C ALA A 216 25.03 1.07 -14.14
N ALA A 217 24.36 0.53 -15.15
CA ALA A 217 24.29 1.10 -16.48
C ALA A 217 22.98 1.86 -16.75
N SER A 218 22.05 1.87 -15.80
CA SER A 218 20.77 2.57 -15.92
C SER A 218 20.21 2.99 -14.56
N PRO A 219 19.31 3.99 -14.50
CA PRO A 219 18.64 4.38 -13.26
C PRO A 219 17.87 3.24 -12.57
N GLN A 220 17.34 2.29 -13.35
CA GLN A 220 16.65 1.12 -12.79
C GLN A 220 17.63 0.13 -12.14
N GLU A 221 18.80 -0.08 -12.75
CA GLU A 221 19.88 -0.86 -12.13
C GLU A 221 20.41 -0.17 -10.87
N GLU A 222 20.55 1.16 -10.88
CA GLU A 222 20.98 1.94 -9.71
C GLU A 222 20.00 1.79 -8.55
N LEU A 223 18.70 1.98 -8.81
CA LEU A 223 17.65 1.86 -7.80
C LEU A 223 17.55 0.44 -7.23
N GLY A 224 17.67 -0.57 -8.10
CA GLY A 224 17.67 -1.97 -7.68
C GLY A 224 18.92 -2.36 -6.89
N ALA A 225 20.10 -1.87 -7.29
CA ALA A 225 21.34 -2.03 -6.52
C ALA A 225 21.25 -1.35 -5.16
N PHE A 226 20.69 -0.12 -5.11
CA PHE A 226 20.40 0.56 -3.85
C PHE A 226 19.48 -0.28 -2.96
N MET A 227 18.40 -0.85 -3.50
CA MET A 227 17.46 -1.69 -2.75
C MET A 227 18.13 -2.94 -2.17
N LEU A 228 18.99 -3.62 -2.93
CA LEU A 228 19.77 -4.76 -2.44
C LEU A 228 20.75 -4.36 -1.33
N MET A 229 21.40 -3.20 -1.46
CA MET A 229 22.31 -2.68 -0.45
C MET A 229 21.55 -2.29 0.83
N ALA A 230 20.43 -1.58 0.68
CA ALA A 230 19.59 -1.11 1.77
C ALA A 230 18.96 -2.26 2.56
N ALA A 231 18.50 -3.32 1.88
CA ALA A 231 17.98 -4.53 2.53
C ALA A 231 19.03 -5.19 3.44
N ARG A 232 20.31 -5.13 3.06
CA ARG A 232 21.45 -5.59 3.88
C ARG A 232 21.92 -4.59 4.94
N GLY A 233 21.15 -3.52 5.19
CA GLY A 233 21.49 -2.48 6.17
C GLY A 233 22.67 -1.59 5.77
N SER A 234 23.03 -1.56 4.48
CA SER A 234 24.16 -0.78 3.97
C SER A 234 23.68 0.32 3.03
N TRP A 235 23.52 1.54 3.53
CA TRP A 235 23.16 2.70 2.72
C TRP A 235 23.67 4.00 3.37
N SER A 236 23.82 5.05 2.56
CA SER A 236 24.15 6.41 3.04
C SER A 236 22.95 7.33 2.87
N GLU A 237 22.86 8.38 3.68
CA GLU A 237 21.79 9.40 3.55
C GLU A 237 21.75 10.03 2.15
N THR A 238 22.91 10.24 1.53
CA THR A 238 23.02 10.74 0.16
C THR A 238 22.41 9.75 -0.85
N ALA A 239 22.78 8.47 -0.76
CA ALA A 239 22.23 7.45 -1.67
C ALA A 239 20.72 7.27 -1.49
N LEU A 240 20.21 7.41 -0.27
CA LEU A 240 18.78 7.41 0.01
C LEU A 240 18.08 8.63 -0.61
N ALA A 241 18.64 9.83 -0.46
CA ALA A 241 18.08 11.05 -1.04
C ALA A 241 18.01 10.96 -2.58
N ASP A 242 19.07 10.48 -3.22
CA ASP A 242 19.12 10.24 -4.66
C ASP A 242 18.06 9.22 -5.10
N ALA A 243 17.95 8.09 -4.38
CA ALA A 243 16.93 7.07 -4.66
C ALA A 243 15.50 7.62 -4.51
N LEU A 244 15.22 8.39 -3.45
CA LEU A 244 13.91 9.01 -3.24
C LEU A 244 13.56 10.00 -4.37
N GLY A 245 14.51 10.78 -4.86
CA GLY A 245 14.31 11.67 -6.01
C GLY A 245 13.92 10.90 -7.28
N GLN A 246 14.49 9.72 -7.51
CA GLN A 246 14.13 8.87 -8.66
C GLN A 246 12.74 8.22 -8.53
N LEU A 247 12.26 7.99 -7.31
CA LEU A 247 11.01 7.29 -7.04
C LEU A 247 9.74 8.14 -7.22
N GLU A 248 9.84 9.47 -7.14
CA GLU A 248 8.68 10.38 -7.10
C GLU A 248 7.72 10.19 -8.29
N HIS A 249 8.27 9.85 -9.46
CA HIS A 249 7.52 9.66 -10.70
C HIS A 249 7.34 8.18 -11.10
N ARG A 250 7.70 7.24 -10.20
CA ARG A 250 7.70 5.79 -10.47
C ARG A 250 6.82 5.06 -9.45
N PRO A 251 5.48 5.09 -9.59
CA PRO A 251 4.55 4.59 -8.57
C PRO A 251 4.74 3.10 -8.27
N THR A 252 5.08 2.29 -9.28
CA THR A 252 5.40 0.86 -9.12
C THR A 252 6.61 0.66 -8.19
N ASP A 253 7.71 1.36 -8.46
CA ASP A 253 8.93 1.25 -7.65
C ASP A 253 8.68 1.79 -6.25
N LEU A 254 7.98 2.91 -6.12
CA LEU A 254 7.62 3.52 -4.85
C LEU A 254 6.77 2.60 -3.98
N PHE A 255 5.78 1.92 -4.57
CA PHE A 255 4.99 0.90 -3.90
C PHE A 255 5.89 -0.23 -3.38
N LEU A 256 6.76 -0.78 -4.21
CA LEU A 256 7.67 -1.88 -3.84
C LEU A 256 8.66 -1.48 -2.74
N PHE A 257 9.18 -0.25 -2.80
CA PHE A 257 10.03 0.32 -1.75
C PHE A 257 9.29 0.46 -0.43
N LEU A 258 8.02 0.92 -0.47
CA LEU A 258 7.20 1.01 0.73
C LEU A 258 7.01 -0.35 1.38
N LEU A 259 6.76 -1.41 0.59
CA LEU A 259 6.63 -2.76 1.12
C LEU A 259 7.87 -3.24 1.87
N GLN A 260 9.05 -2.86 1.37
CA GLN A 260 10.33 -3.28 1.92
C GLN A 260 10.74 -2.45 3.15
N PHE A 261 10.48 -1.14 3.14
CA PHE A 261 11.10 -0.19 4.05
C PHE A 261 10.11 0.66 4.86
N ALA A 262 8.84 0.25 4.96
CA ALA A 262 7.83 0.99 5.73
C ALA A 262 8.19 1.18 7.22
N ASP A 263 8.96 0.25 7.80
CA ASP A 263 9.42 0.30 9.19
C ASP A 263 10.66 1.18 9.41
N GLN A 264 11.27 1.66 8.32
CA GLN A 264 12.45 2.52 8.37
C GLN A 264 12.06 4.00 8.63
N PRO A 265 13.00 4.84 9.09
CA PRO A 265 12.72 6.26 9.39
C PRO A 265 12.14 7.06 8.22
N PHE A 266 12.41 6.66 6.97
CA PHE A 266 11.90 7.28 5.75
C PHE A 266 10.59 6.65 5.23
N GLY A 267 10.07 5.59 5.87
CA GLY A 267 8.79 4.97 5.54
C GLY A 267 7.62 5.95 5.44
N PRO A 268 7.45 6.90 6.39
CA PRO A 268 6.42 7.94 6.30
C PRO A 268 6.58 8.85 5.07
N GLN A 269 7.81 9.09 4.60
CA GLN A 269 8.04 9.86 3.38
C GLN A 269 7.62 9.07 2.14
N LEU A 270 7.98 7.79 2.04
CA LEU A 270 7.53 6.90 0.96
C LEU A 270 6.01 6.83 0.90
N ALA A 271 5.35 6.70 2.06
CA ALA A 271 3.89 6.67 2.15
C ALA A 271 3.23 7.97 1.65
N ARG A 272 3.78 9.13 2.01
CA ARG A 272 3.32 10.44 1.51
C ARG A 272 3.53 10.60 0.01
N MET A 273 4.64 10.11 -0.53
CA MET A 273 4.85 10.13 -1.98
C MET A 273 3.82 9.21 -2.65
N LEU A 274 3.57 8.01 -2.11
CA LEU A 274 2.64 7.04 -2.70
C LEU A 274 1.20 7.55 -2.63
N SER A 275 0.83 8.28 -1.57
CA SER A 275 -0.52 8.85 -1.41
C SER A 275 -0.91 9.80 -2.55
N THR A 276 0.06 10.48 -3.19
CA THR A 276 -0.19 11.31 -4.38
C THR A 276 -0.63 10.51 -5.60
N HIS A 277 -0.32 9.21 -5.64
CA HIS A 277 -0.63 8.31 -6.75
C HIS A 277 -1.87 7.45 -6.51
N VAL A 278 -2.27 7.22 -5.26
CA VAL A 278 -3.39 6.33 -4.91
C VAL A 278 -4.74 7.05 -4.73
N GLY A 279 -4.84 8.32 -5.14
CA GLY A 279 -6.11 9.06 -5.19
C GLY A 279 -7.04 8.63 -6.33
N ASP A 280 -6.53 7.83 -7.28
CA ASP A 280 -7.27 7.30 -8.43
C ASP A 280 -7.29 5.76 -8.35
N PRO A 281 -8.48 5.12 -8.27
CA PRO A 281 -8.59 3.66 -8.24
C PRO A 281 -7.88 2.95 -9.40
N ALA A 282 -7.86 3.55 -10.60
CA ALA A 282 -7.19 2.94 -11.76
C ALA A 282 -5.68 2.83 -11.54
N ARG A 283 -5.07 3.82 -10.89
CA ARG A 283 -3.63 3.78 -10.54
C ARG A 283 -3.35 2.75 -9.46
N VAL A 284 -4.22 2.64 -8.46
CA VAL A 284 -4.10 1.61 -7.42
C VAL A 284 -4.12 0.22 -8.04
N SER A 285 -5.07 -0.06 -8.94
CA SER A 285 -5.17 -1.36 -9.63
C SER A 285 -3.97 -1.68 -10.51
N SER A 286 -3.22 -0.68 -10.97
CA SER A 286 -2.02 -0.87 -11.81
C SER A 286 -0.75 -1.26 -11.03
N LEU A 287 -0.76 -1.22 -9.70
CA LEU A 287 0.38 -1.60 -8.87
C LEU A 287 0.61 -3.14 -8.88
N PRO A 288 1.83 -3.63 -8.59
CA PRO A 288 2.19 -5.06 -8.64
C PRO A 288 1.64 -5.86 -7.45
N TRP A 289 0.33 -5.99 -7.35
CA TRP A 289 -0.35 -6.67 -6.25
C TRP A 289 -0.09 -8.16 -6.06
N PRO A 290 0.10 -9.00 -7.10
CA PRO A 290 0.18 -10.45 -6.92
C PRO A 290 1.17 -10.87 -5.83
N GLY A 291 0.65 -11.51 -4.77
CA GLY A 291 1.44 -12.00 -3.64
C GLY A 291 1.84 -10.96 -2.59
N ARG A 292 1.41 -9.69 -2.72
CA ARG A 292 1.90 -8.55 -1.92
C ARG A 292 0.85 -7.88 -1.04
N GLU A 293 -0.40 -8.33 -1.06
CA GLU A 293 -1.51 -7.73 -0.31
C GLU A 293 -1.23 -7.73 1.21
N ASN A 294 -0.77 -8.87 1.73
CA ASN A 294 -0.42 -8.99 3.15
C ASN A 294 0.80 -8.15 3.52
N ALA A 295 1.79 -8.08 2.62
CA ALA A 295 2.97 -7.24 2.82
C ALA A 295 2.58 -5.76 2.87
N PHE A 296 1.69 -5.32 1.98
CA PHE A 296 1.17 -3.96 1.95
C PHE A 296 0.38 -3.61 3.21
N ALA A 297 -0.50 -4.51 3.65
CA ALA A 297 -1.24 -4.33 4.89
C ALA A 297 -0.31 -4.24 6.13
N ARG A 298 0.76 -5.05 6.17
CA ARG A 298 1.79 -4.93 7.22
C ARG A 298 2.53 -3.59 7.13
N ALA A 299 2.98 -3.20 5.95
CA ALA A 299 3.64 -1.91 5.72
C ALA A 299 2.76 -0.75 6.19
N CYS A 300 1.48 -0.72 5.82
CA CYS A 300 0.54 0.31 6.27
C CYS A 300 0.37 0.36 7.80
N ARG A 301 0.43 -0.78 8.50
CA ARG A 301 0.34 -0.83 9.96
C ARG A 301 1.61 -0.42 10.68
N SER A 302 2.78 -0.57 10.05
CA SER A 302 4.05 -0.10 10.58
C SER A 302 4.21 1.41 10.48
N LEU A 303 3.42 2.06 9.62
CA LEU A 303 3.42 3.50 9.46
C LEU A 303 2.59 4.19 10.54
N PRO A 304 2.89 5.48 10.82
CA PRO A 304 1.95 6.37 11.49
C PRO A 304 0.53 6.27 10.91
N PRO A 305 -0.53 6.25 11.74
CA PRO A 305 -1.91 6.05 11.28
C PRO A 305 -2.36 7.07 10.22
N ASP A 306 -1.85 8.29 10.27
CA ASP A 306 -2.11 9.38 9.32
C ASP A 306 -1.57 9.11 7.91
N ALA A 307 -0.54 8.27 7.79
CA ALA A 307 0.02 7.86 6.50
C ALA A 307 -0.49 6.49 6.05
N GLY A 308 -0.58 5.52 6.97
CA GLY A 308 -0.88 4.13 6.64
C GLY A 308 -2.35 3.83 6.37
N LEU A 309 -3.26 4.35 7.20
CA LEU A 309 -4.70 4.03 7.10
C LEU A 309 -5.34 4.52 5.80
N PRO A 310 -5.05 5.74 5.28
CA PRO A 310 -5.58 6.19 3.99
C PRO A 310 -5.12 5.33 2.81
N LEU A 311 -3.86 4.88 2.81
CA LEU A 311 -3.31 3.99 1.77
C LEU A 311 -4.01 2.63 1.79
N LEU A 312 -4.18 2.05 2.98
CA LEU A 312 -4.87 0.78 3.17
C LEU A 312 -6.34 0.86 2.74
N ALA A 313 -7.02 1.97 3.07
CA ALA A 313 -8.39 2.22 2.64
C ALA A 313 -8.51 2.28 1.11
N ALA A 314 -7.68 3.08 0.45
CA ALA A 314 -7.67 3.20 -1.01
C ALA A 314 -7.43 1.85 -1.71
N ALA A 315 -6.49 1.06 -1.20
CA ALA A 315 -6.21 -0.28 -1.72
C ALA A 315 -7.37 -1.26 -1.52
N ALA A 316 -7.97 -1.29 -0.34
CA ALA A 316 -9.10 -2.16 -0.03
C ALA A 316 -10.35 -1.81 -0.86
N GLU A 317 -10.61 -0.52 -1.07
CA GLU A 317 -11.71 -0.03 -1.91
C GLU A 317 -11.50 -0.38 -3.38
N SER A 318 -10.28 -0.19 -3.90
CA SER A 318 -9.98 -0.37 -5.33
C SER A 318 -9.90 -1.84 -5.74
N LEU A 319 -9.33 -2.71 -4.88
CA LEU A 319 -9.12 -4.13 -5.22
C LEU A 319 -10.19 -5.05 -4.66
N GLY A 320 -10.83 -4.67 -3.55
CA GLY A 320 -11.86 -5.49 -2.90
C GLY A 320 -11.35 -6.85 -2.36
N THR A 321 -10.05 -7.07 -2.22
CA THR A 321 -9.52 -8.36 -1.76
C THR A 321 -9.86 -8.60 -0.28
N PRO A 322 -10.25 -9.84 0.11
CA PRO A 322 -10.61 -10.15 1.49
C PRO A 322 -9.53 -9.82 2.51
N GLN A 323 -8.26 -10.00 2.14
CA GLN A 323 -7.09 -9.77 3.00
C GLN A 323 -6.91 -8.28 3.34
N LEU A 324 -7.01 -7.40 2.33
CA LEU A 324 -6.90 -5.95 2.54
C LEU A 324 -8.11 -5.42 3.31
N ARG A 325 -9.33 -5.92 3.00
CA ARG A 325 -10.54 -5.56 3.74
C ARG A 325 -10.44 -5.95 5.22
N ALA A 326 -10.02 -7.19 5.52
CA ALA A 326 -9.84 -7.64 6.90
C ALA A 326 -8.79 -6.79 7.63
N SER A 327 -7.70 -6.45 6.96
CA SER A 327 -6.65 -5.59 7.53
C SER A 327 -7.12 -4.15 7.76
N LEU A 328 -7.95 -3.60 6.87
CA LEU A 328 -8.56 -2.28 7.03
C LEU A 328 -9.48 -2.25 8.25
N ILE A 329 -10.32 -3.28 8.41
CA ILE A 329 -11.21 -3.41 9.58
C ILE A 329 -10.38 -3.43 10.87
N ASP A 330 -9.37 -4.29 10.94
CA ASP A 330 -8.47 -4.38 12.10
C ASP A 330 -7.80 -3.03 12.41
N ALA A 331 -7.37 -2.30 11.38
CA ALA A 331 -6.76 -0.98 11.54
C ALA A 331 -7.76 0.07 12.04
N LEU A 332 -8.98 0.10 11.51
CA LEU A 332 -10.05 1.00 11.97
C LEU A 332 -10.44 0.72 13.43
N GLU A 333 -10.50 -0.54 13.83
CA GLU A 333 -10.87 -0.94 15.19
C GLU A 333 -9.83 -0.57 16.25
N ARG A 334 -8.55 -0.49 15.85
CA ARG A 334 -7.43 -0.13 16.73
C ARG A 334 -7.06 1.35 16.66
N SER A 335 -7.69 2.12 15.78
CA SER A 335 -7.37 3.53 15.59
C SER A 335 -7.79 4.36 16.81
N SER A 336 -6.90 5.24 17.25
CA SER A 336 -7.19 6.24 18.27
C SER A 336 -8.04 7.39 17.69
N ALA A 337 -8.68 8.18 18.54
CA ALA A 337 -9.42 9.37 18.11
C ALA A 337 -8.56 10.33 17.26
N HIS A 338 -7.31 10.56 17.66
CA HIS A 338 -6.37 11.39 16.89
C HIS A 338 -6.11 10.88 15.46
N ALA A 339 -6.06 9.55 15.27
CA ALA A 339 -5.90 8.95 13.95
C ALA A 339 -7.18 9.13 13.11
N LEU A 340 -8.35 8.99 13.73
CA LEU A 340 -9.65 9.12 13.08
C LEU A 340 -9.95 10.58 12.66
N ASP A 341 -9.53 11.57 13.45
CA ASP A 341 -9.69 13.01 13.15
C ASP A 341 -9.04 13.45 11.83
N ARG A 342 -8.12 12.64 11.27
CA ARG A 342 -7.46 12.91 9.99
C ARG A 342 -8.34 12.62 8.78
N PHE A 343 -9.41 11.86 8.96
CA PHE A 343 -10.36 11.58 7.90
C PHE A 343 -11.39 12.70 7.82
N GLU A 344 -11.76 13.06 6.60
CA GLU A 344 -13.02 13.74 6.40
C GLU A 344 -14.15 12.89 6.99
N HIS A 345 -14.96 13.47 7.87
CA HIS A 345 -15.99 12.74 8.61
C HIS A 345 -16.90 11.89 7.72
N GLN A 346 -17.29 12.42 6.56
CA GLN A 346 -18.12 11.70 5.58
C GLN A 346 -17.40 10.46 5.02
N ARG A 347 -16.10 10.56 4.76
CA ARG A 347 -15.28 9.43 4.28
C ARG A 347 -15.16 8.36 5.34
N LEU A 348 -14.86 8.73 6.59
CA LEU A 348 -14.80 7.78 7.71
C LEU A 348 -16.14 7.07 7.92
N GLN A 349 -17.25 7.82 7.89
CA GLN A 349 -18.59 7.27 8.00
C GLN A 349 -18.89 6.27 6.87
N ALA A 350 -18.57 6.62 5.62
CA ALA A 350 -18.77 5.74 4.47
C ALA A 350 -17.96 4.44 4.61
N MET A 351 -16.68 4.54 4.98
CA MET A 351 -15.81 3.38 5.21
C MET A 351 -16.34 2.45 6.31
N LEU A 352 -16.72 2.99 7.47
CA LEU A 352 -17.27 2.21 8.57
C LEU A 352 -18.58 1.53 8.18
N THR A 353 -19.47 2.25 7.49
CA THR A 353 -20.75 1.73 7.04
C THR A 353 -20.58 0.60 6.02
N ALA A 354 -19.64 0.75 5.08
CA ALA A 354 -19.33 -0.27 4.07
C ALA A 354 -18.83 -1.60 4.68
N HIS A 355 -18.38 -1.58 5.94
CA HIS A 355 -17.84 -2.74 6.63
C HIS A 355 -18.64 -3.15 7.88
N LEU A 356 -19.84 -2.58 8.06
CA LEU A 356 -20.66 -2.72 9.27
C LEU A 356 -20.82 -4.18 9.72
N SER A 357 -21.07 -5.11 8.81
CA SER A 357 -21.29 -6.53 9.17
C SER A 357 -20.06 -7.20 9.82
N ALA A 358 -18.87 -6.73 9.48
CA ALA A 358 -17.59 -7.32 9.89
C ALA A 358 -16.92 -6.61 11.07
N LEU A 359 -17.45 -5.46 11.51
CA LEU A 359 -16.98 -4.74 12.69
C LEU A 359 -17.39 -5.49 13.99
N SER A 360 -16.57 -5.36 15.02
CA SER A 360 -16.91 -5.65 16.43
C SER A 360 -18.07 -4.77 16.92
N SER A 361 -18.77 -5.17 17.98
CA SER A 361 -19.90 -4.41 18.52
C SER A 361 -19.56 -2.92 18.79
N PRO A 362 -18.45 -2.58 19.47
CA PRO A 362 -18.12 -1.17 19.73
C PRO A 362 -17.91 -0.35 18.44
N ALA A 363 -17.23 -0.93 17.44
CA ALA A 363 -17.02 -0.26 16.17
C ALA A 363 -18.29 -0.17 15.31
N LYS A 364 -19.18 -1.17 15.40
CA LYS A 364 -20.52 -1.12 14.80
C LYS A 364 -21.34 0.02 15.38
N GLU A 365 -21.35 0.16 16.70
CA GLU A 365 -22.10 1.24 17.36
C GLU A 365 -21.54 2.62 16.97
N MET A 366 -20.22 2.77 16.90
CA MET A 366 -19.57 3.98 16.35
C MET A 366 -20.01 4.27 14.91
N ALA A 367 -20.11 3.25 14.07
CA ALA A 367 -20.58 3.38 12.69
C ALA A 367 -22.06 3.79 12.63
N LEU A 368 -22.92 3.15 13.42
CA LEU A 368 -24.37 3.40 13.50
C LEU A 368 -24.68 4.82 14.01
N ARG A 369 -23.88 5.34 14.94
CA ARG A 369 -23.95 6.74 15.37
C ARG A 369 -23.56 7.75 14.28
N GLY A 370 -22.93 7.29 13.20
CA GLY A 370 -22.41 8.12 12.12
C GLY A 370 -20.98 8.58 12.36
N ALA A 371 -20.07 7.64 12.64
CA ALA A 371 -18.64 7.91 12.93
C ALA A 371 -18.41 8.87 14.10
N VAL A 372 -19.22 8.74 15.15
CA VAL A 372 -19.07 9.49 16.41
C VAL A 372 -18.27 8.66 17.40
N TYR A 373 -17.07 9.13 17.70
CA TYR A 373 -16.11 8.44 18.57
C TYR A 373 -15.66 9.28 19.76
N ARG A 374 -16.06 10.57 19.86
CA ARG A 374 -15.73 11.43 20.99
C ARG A 374 -16.96 11.65 21.88
N ALA A 375 -16.80 11.50 23.18
CA ALA A 375 -17.80 11.85 24.18
C ALA A 375 -17.23 12.93 25.10
N ILE A 376 -17.99 14.00 25.31
CA ILE A 376 -17.61 15.12 26.16
C ILE A 376 -18.60 15.15 27.31
N VAL A 377 -18.10 14.88 28.50
CA VAL A 377 -18.92 14.58 29.68
C VAL A 377 -18.89 15.77 30.62
N ASP A 378 -20.09 16.24 30.96
CA ASP A 378 -20.32 17.13 32.09
C ASP A 378 -20.31 16.30 33.38
N GLY A 379 -19.12 16.15 33.96
CA GLY A 379 -18.90 15.31 35.13
C GLY A 379 -19.68 15.80 36.35
N SER A 380 -19.81 17.12 36.53
CA SER A 380 -20.62 17.73 37.59
C SER A 380 -22.08 17.26 37.50
N ASN A 381 -22.66 17.32 36.30
CA ASN A 381 -24.04 16.89 36.06
C ASN A 381 -24.25 15.39 36.31
N VAL A 382 -23.27 14.55 35.93
CA VAL A 382 -23.31 13.09 36.10
C VAL A 382 -23.28 12.67 37.56
N VAL A 383 -22.32 13.15 38.34
CA VAL A 383 -22.17 12.71 39.74
C VAL A 383 -23.26 13.27 40.66
N LEU A 384 -23.95 14.31 40.22
CA LEU A 384 -25.13 14.89 40.89
C LEU A 384 -26.46 14.36 40.31
N ALA A 385 -26.44 13.41 39.39
CA ALA A 385 -27.65 12.88 38.78
C ALA A 385 -28.55 12.20 39.82
N GLY A 386 -29.87 12.44 39.72
CA GLY A 386 -30.84 11.91 40.67
C GLY A 386 -30.85 12.60 42.04
N VAL A 387 -30.05 13.65 42.25
CA VAL A 387 -30.15 14.52 43.43
C VAL A 387 -31.30 15.50 43.24
N HIS A 388 -32.54 15.03 43.43
CA HIS A 388 -33.75 15.86 43.36
C HIS A 388 -34.17 16.47 44.71
N SER A 389 -33.48 16.11 45.80
CA SER A 389 -33.68 16.67 47.14
C SER A 389 -32.33 16.85 47.83
N HIS A 390 -32.27 17.78 48.78
CA HIS A 390 -31.08 18.06 49.60
C HIS A 390 -30.56 16.84 50.41
N ASP A 391 -31.26 15.70 50.39
CA ASP A 391 -31.02 14.54 51.25
C ASP A 391 -30.22 13.40 50.59
N ARG A 392 -29.91 13.47 49.28
CA ARG A 392 -29.03 12.48 48.62
C ARG A 392 -27.70 13.12 48.22
N PRO A 393 -26.56 12.66 48.77
CA PRO A 393 -25.26 13.11 48.29
C PRO A 393 -24.99 12.56 46.88
N GLY A 394 -24.25 13.33 46.08
CA GLY A 394 -23.78 12.86 44.77
C GLY A 394 -22.86 11.65 44.88
N ARG A 395 -22.71 10.90 43.79
CA ARG A 395 -22.00 9.62 43.76
C ARG A 395 -21.08 9.51 42.54
N PHE A 396 -19.82 9.15 42.80
CA PHE A 396 -18.83 8.89 41.77
C PHE A 396 -19.11 7.59 40.99
N ALA A 397 -19.81 6.63 41.61
CA ALA A 397 -20.20 5.38 40.96
C ALA A 397 -21.02 5.59 39.67
N TYR A 398 -21.80 6.67 39.59
CA TYR A 398 -22.53 7.04 38.37
C TYR A 398 -21.58 7.39 37.22
N TYR A 399 -20.48 8.10 37.53
CA TYR A 399 -19.44 8.41 36.55
C TYR A 399 -18.70 7.15 36.10
N GLU A 400 -18.35 6.25 37.02
CA GLU A 400 -17.69 4.98 36.68
C GLU A 400 -18.56 4.13 35.75
N GLN A 401 -19.86 4.01 36.05
CA GLN A 401 -20.79 3.30 35.18
C GLN A 401 -20.88 3.97 33.81
N LEU A 402 -21.04 5.29 33.76
CA LEU A 402 -21.15 6.04 32.50
C LEU A 402 -19.91 5.88 31.62
N VAL A 403 -18.71 5.96 32.19
CA VAL A 403 -17.46 5.74 31.44
C VAL A 403 -17.39 4.31 30.90
N SER A 404 -17.83 3.32 31.70
CA SER A 404 -17.92 1.92 31.25
C SER A 404 -18.87 1.81 30.04
N ASP A 405 -20.10 2.33 30.16
CA ASP A 405 -21.11 2.27 29.10
C ASP A 405 -20.63 2.94 27.80
N LEU A 406 -19.99 4.12 27.91
CA LEU A 406 -19.42 4.82 26.75
C LEU A 406 -18.24 4.04 26.12
N THR A 407 -17.40 3.42 26.93
CA THR A 407 -16.29 2.61 26.43
C THR A 407 -16.82 1.38 25.69
N ASP A 408 -17.80 0.68 26.28
CA ASP A 408 -18.45 -0.49 25.70
C ASP A 408 -19.18 -0.14 24.39
N ALA A 409 -19.76 1.07 24.33
CA ALA A 409 -20.38 1.59 23.13
C ALA A 409 -19.38 2.05 22.05
N GLY A 410 -18.07 1.97 22.28
CA GLY A 410 -17.03 2.25 21.29
C GLY A 410 -16.64 3.71 21.14
N PHE A 411 -16.86 4.54 22.15
CA PHE A 411 -16.22 5.86 22.23
C PHE A 411 -14.71 5.69 22.40
N ARG A 412 -13.92 6.37 21.55
CA ARG A 412 -12.46 6.30 21.52
C ARG A 412 -11.79 7.41 22.30
N GLU A 413 -12.54 8.46 22.60
CA GLU A 413 -12.12 9.56 23.44
C GLU A 413 -13.29 9.96 24.35
N ILE A 414 -13.03 9.99 25.65
CA ILE A 414 -13.99 10.43 26.68
C ILE A 414 -13.30 11.55 27.45
N VAL A 415 -13.83 12.76 27.32
CA VAL A 415 -13.26 13.97 27.93
C VAL A 415 -14.22 14.50 28.97
N THR A 416 -13.80 14.53 30.23
CA THR A 416 -14.67 14.88 31.36
C THR A 416 -14.24 16.18 32.02
N TYR A 417 -15.20 17.06 32.29
CA TYR A 417 -15.00 18.29 33.07
C TYR A 417 -15.82 18.27 34.37
N PHE A 418 -15.19 18.67 35.47
CA PHE A 418 -15.83 18.86 36.79
C PHE A 418 -15.64 20.29 37.28
N ASP A 419 -16.64 20.84 37.96
CA ASP A 419 -16.50 22.11 38.66
C ASP A 419 -15.72 21.96 39.96
N ALA A 420 -14.74 22.82 40.19
CA ALA A 420 -14.04 22.87 41.47
C ALA A 420 -14.98 23.18 42.66
N LYS A 421 -16.11 23.86 42.42
CA LYS A 421 -17.12 24.19 43.44
C LYS A 421 -17.82 22.96 44.00
N LEU A 422 -17.86 21.86 43.24
CA LEU A 422 -18.48 20.59 43.65
C LEU A 422 -17.87 20.07 44.97
N ARG A 423 -16.57 20.34 45.21
CA ARG A 423 -15.85 19.98 46.44
C ARG A 423 -16.58 20.37 47.74
N HIS A 424 -17.33 21.46 47.75
CA HIS A 424 -17.99 21.97 48.95
C HIS A 424 -19.32 21.26 49.27
N GLY A 425 -19.91 20.56 48.29
CA GLY A 425 -21.22 19.87 48.42
C GLY A 425 -21.15 18.37 48.16
N PHE A 426 -19.96 17.83 47.90
CA PHE A 426 -19.74 16.43 47.54
C PHE A 426 -18.97 15.69 48.64
N PRO A 427 -19.30 14.43 48.97
CA PRO A 427 -18.61 13.69 50.03
C PRO A 427 -17.10 13.63 49.80
N ALA A 428 -16.31 13.90 50.86
CA ALA A 428 -14.85 13.95 50.75
C ALA A 428 -14.22 12.64 50.21
N SER A 429 -14.81 11.49 50.56
CA SER A 429 -14.39 10.17 50.07
C SER A 429 -14.69 9.94 48.59
N GLU A 430 -15.68 10.64 48.04
CA GLU A 430 -16.02 10.57 46.62
C GLU A 430 -15.21 11.61 45.83
N TRP A 431 -14.99 12.81 46.40
CA TRP A 431 -14.16 13.86 45.80
C TRP A 431 -12.71 13.42 45.60
N SER A 432 -12.13 12.66 46.52
CA SER A 432 -10.76 12.13 46.38
C SER A 432 -10.59 11.24 45.14
N LYS A 433 -11.67 10.59 44.66
CA LYS A 433 -11.65 9.81 43.41
C LYS A 433 -11.58 10.72 42.18
N ILE A 434 -12.24 11.88 42.21
CA ILE A 434 -12.16 12.90 41.16
C ILE A 434 -10.74 13.49 41.11
N GLU A 435 -10.15 13.81 42.27
CA GLU A 435 -8.76 14.29 42.36
C GLU A 435 -7.77 13.26 41.79
N ALA A 436 -8.01 11.97 42.01
CA ALA A 436 -7.20 10.91 41.40
C ALA A 436 -7.32 10.87 39.87
N LEU A 437 -8.52 11.06 39.30
CA LEU A 437 -8.69 11.16 37.85
C LEU A 437 -7.98 12.38 37.24
N GLU A 438 -8.02 13.51 37.95
CA GLU A 438 -7.33 14.73 37.52
C GLU A 438 -5.81 14.53 37.51
N ALA A 439 -5.27 13.92 38.57
CA ALA A 439 -3.85 13.58 38.65
C ALA A 439 -3.40 12.64 37.52
N ASP A 440 -4.26 11.70 37.14
CA ASP A 440 -4.08 10.77 36.01
C ASP A 440 -4.35 11.41 34.63
N ARG A 441 -4.77 12.67 34.57
CA ARG A 441 -5.19 13.39 33.34
C ARG A 441 -6.36 12.72 32.59
N LYS A 442 -7.21 11.98 33.29
CA LYS A 442 -8.43 11.34 32.76
C LYS A 442 -9.66 12.25 32.84
N ALA A 443 -9.60 13.27 33.69
CA ALA A 443 -10.62 14.31 33.81
C ALA A 443 -9.97 15.65 34.12
N MET A 444 -10.73 16.74 33.96
CA MET A 444 -10.27 18.10 34.26
C MET A 444 -11.15 18.72 35.32
N VAL A 445 -10.54 19.24 36.40
CA VAL A 445 -11.25 20.05 37.40
C VAL A 445 -11.00 21.52 37.08
N VAL A 446 -12.07 22.25 36.74
CA VAL A 446 -11.95 23.64 36.28
C VAL A 446 -12.29 24.63 37.39
N ARG A 447 -11.48 25.69 37.48
CA ARG A 447 -11.74 26.85 38.35
C ARG A 447 -12.66 27.82 37.59
N GLY A 448 -13.95 27.48 37.48
CA GLY A 448 -14.89 28.22 36.64
C GLY A 448 -16.27 27.56 36.60
N ILE A 449 -16.94 27.69 35.45
CA ILE A 449 -18.17 26.97 35.09
C ILE A 449 -17.77 25.90 34.08
N ALA A 450 -17.98 24.62 34.41
CA ALA A 450 -17.62 23.48 33.58
C ALA A 450 -18.28 23.52 32.19
N ASP A 451 -19.52 24.00 32.10
CA ASP A 451 -20.31 24.14 30.87
C ASP A 451 -19.53 24.83 29.75
N VAL A 452 -18.83 25.93 30.07
CA VAL A 452 -18.01 26.69 29.11
C VAL A 452 -16.90 25.82 28.51
N HIS A 453 -16.29 24.96 29.31
CA HIS A 453 -15.21 24.08 28.86
C HIS A 453 -15.75 22.90 28.04
N VAL A 454 -16.87 22.31 28.47
CA VAL A 454 -17.59 21.27 27.71
C VAL A 454 -17.97 21.78 26.32
N ILE A 455 -18.60 22.95 26.23
CA ILE A 455 -19.05 23.54 24.96
C ILE A 455 -17.86 23.89 24.07
N ARG A 456 -16.81 24.51 24.61
CA ARG A 456 -15.60 24.83 23.84
C ARG A 456 -14.95 23.59 23.23
N HIS A 457 -14.80 22.53 24.02
CA HIS A 457 -14.17 21.31 23.54
C HIS A 457 -15.02 20.61 22.48
N PHE A 458 -16.35 20.66 22.61
CA PHE A 458 -17.27 20.15 21.60
C PHE A 458 -17.12 20.83 20.24
N LEU A 459 -16.94 22.15 20.25
CA LEU A 459 -16.81 22.95 19.02
C LEU A 459 -15.50 22.68 18.26
N GLU A 460 -14.52 22.00 18.86
CA GLU A 460 -13.29 21.58 18.15
C GLU A 460 -13.58 20.55 17.04
N ALA A 461 -14.53 19.63 17.26
CA ALA A 461 -14.94 18.65 16.26
C ALA A 461 -16.41 18.23 16.45
N PRO A 462 -17.39 19.12 16.22
CA PRO A 462 -18.79 18.84 16.52
C PRO A 462 -19.30 17.61 15.76
N ARG A 463 -18.79 17.38 14.54
CA ARG A 463 -19.12 16.20 13.72
C ARG A 463 -18.52 14.89 14.23
N ALA A 464 -17.55 14.87 15.13
CA ALA A 464 -17.02 13.62 15.70
C ALA A 464 -17.51 13.34 17.13
N SER A 465 -18.26 14.28 17.71
CA SER A 465 -18.51 14.34 19.16
C SER A 465 -19.97 14.21 19.55
N TRP A 466 -20.21 13.79 20.79
CA TRP A 466 -21.44 13.98 21.56
C TRP A 466 -21.13 14.64 22.90
N ILE A 467 -22.12 15.34 23.46
CA ILE A 467 -22.05 15.90 24.81
C ILE A 467 -22.97 15.08 25.71
N VAL A 468 -22.48 14.62 26.86
CA VAL A 468 -23.25 13.88 27.85
C VAL A 468 -23.58 14.80 29.02
N THR A 469 -24.85 15.22 29.10
CA THR A 469 -25.35 16.13 30.15
C THR A 469 -26.88 16.21 30.13
N ASN A 470 -27.47 16.43 31.30
CA ASN A 470 -28.87 16.81 31.47
C ASN A 470 -29.10 18.32 31.56
N ASP A 471 -28.05 19.14 31.46
CA ASP A 471 -28.21 20.60 31.36
C ASP A 471 -28.52 21.04 29.93
N ASP A 472 -29.43 22.01 29.77
CA ASP A 472 -29.80 22.59 28.48
C ASP A 472 -28.80 23.67 28.00
N TYR A 473 -27.90 24.14 28.87
CA TYR A 473 -26.96 25.23 28.64
C TYR A 473 -27.61 26.49 28.04
N LYS A 474 -28.86 26.77 28.44
CA LYS A 474 -29.65 27.91 27.92
C LYS A 474 -28.93 29.23 28.10
N ASP A 475 -28.23 29.39 29.22
CA ASP A 475 -27.53 30.61 29.58
C ASP A 475 -26.27 30.85 28.72
N HIS A 476 -25.79 29.83 28.01
CA HIS A 476 -24.57 29.87 27.20
C HIS A 476 -24.82 29.87 25.68
N LEU A 477 -26.07 29.70 25.22
CA LEU A 477 -26.39 29.66 23.79
C LEU A 477 -25.96 30.95 23.04
N ALA A 478 -26.04 32.10 23.70
CA ALA A 478 -25.64 33.39 23.12
C ALA A 478 -24.11 33.57 23.07
N ASP A 479 -23.37 32.90 23.95
CA ASP A 479 -21.92 33.06 24.10
C ASP A 479 -21.12 32.21 23.11
N PHE A 480 -21.76 31.21 22.49
CA PHE A 480 -21.12 30.25 21.57
C PHE A 480 -21.82 30.19 20.22
N PRO A 481 -21.49 31.09 19.28
CA PRO A 481 -22.04 31.07 17.93
C PRO A 481 -21.83 29.72 17.24
N GLY A 482 -22.89 29.17 16.64
CA GLY A 482 -22.85 27.89 15.93
C GLY A 482 -23.02 26.65 16.81
N PHE A 483 -23.03 26.79 18.14
CA PHE A 483 -23.32 25.68 19.04
C PHE A 483 -24.74 25.13 18.85
N ASP A 484 -25.72 26.04 18.69
CA ASP A 484 -27.12 25.70 18.49
C ASP A 484 -27.34 24.78 17.27
N GLN A 485 -26.54 24.93 16.21
CA GLN A 485 -26.64 24.13 14.98
C GLN A 485 -26.48 22.64 15.24
N TYR A 486 -25.65 22.26 16.22
CA TYR A 486 -25.32 20.88 16.54
C TYR A 486 -25.94 20.41 17.86
N TRP A 487 -26.07 21.30 18.85
CA TRP A 487 -26.39 20.98 20.24
C TRP A 487 -27.52 19.95 20.42
N PHE A 488 -28.68 20.23 19.85
CA PHE A 488 -29.89 19.42 20.05
C PHE A 488 -29.75 17.97 19.57
N SER A 489 -28.95 17.71 18.53
CA SER A 489 -28.76 16.36 17.98
C SER A 489 -27.56 15.63 18.58
N HIS A 490 -26.64 16.37 19.21
CA HIS A 490 -25.38 15.84 19.73
C HIS A 490 -25.39 15.66 21.25
N ARG A 491 -26.46 16.07 21.93
CA ARG A 491 -26.64 15.83 23.36
C ARG A 491 -27.15 14.43 23.67
N LEU A 492 -26.58 13.82 24.69
CA LEU A 492 -27.01 12.60 25.34
C LEU A 492 -27.53 12.90 26.73
N HIS A 493 -28.79 12.54 26.94
CA HIS A 493 -29.46 12.59 28.23
C HIS A 493 -29.41 11.22 28.91
N PHE A 494 -29.48 11.26 30.23
CA PHE A 494 -29.49 10.08 31.07
C PHE A 494 -30.27 10.36 32.35
N HIS A 495 -30.72 9.31 33.02
CA HIS A 495 -31.39 9.40 34.30
C HIS A 495 -30.92 8.30 35.24
N VAL A 496 -31.23 8.43 36.53
CA VAL A 496 -31.00 7.37 37.52
C VAL A 496 -32.28 6.55 37.63
N ASP A 497 -32.18 5.25 37.37
CA ASP A 497 -33.31 4.33 37.40
C ASP A 497 -33.68 3.89 38.83
N GLN A 498 -34.70 3.03 38.95
CA GLN A 498 -35.14 2.50 40.24
C GLN A 498 -34.11 1.60 40.93
N SER A 499 -33.13 1.09 40.17
CA SER A 499 -32.01 0.27 40.66
C SER A 499 -30.80 1.11 41.06
N ASP A 500 -30.92 2.44 41.07
CA ASP A 500 -29.85 3.38 41.40
C ASP A 500 -28.68 3.31 40.40
N ARG A 501 -29.01 3.11 39.11
CA ARG A 501 -28.06 3.01 37.99
C ARG A 501 -28.35 4.07 36.93
N ILE A 502 -27.32 4.44 36.19
CA ILE A 502 -27.47 5.27 34.99
C ILE A 502 -28.25 4.48 33.93
N ALA A 503 -29.27 5.12 33.38
CA ALA A 503 -30.07 4.67 32.25
C ALA A 503 -30.10 5.77 31.18
N TRP A 504 -30.02 5.37 29.92
CA TRP A 504 -29.92 6.27 28.78
C TRP A 504 -31.29 6.56 28.17
N ASP A 505 -31.56 7.83 27.85
CA ASP A 505 -32.84 8.23 27.24
C ASP A 505 -32.97 7.76 25.78
N ARG A 506 -31.83 7.46 25.15
CA ARG A 506 -31.75 6.82 23.83
C ARG A 506 -30.59 5.83 23.79
N PRO A 507 -30.65 4.80 22.92
CA PRO A 507 -29.54 3.89 22.69
C PRO A 507 -28.25 4.63 22.33
N LEU A 508 -27.12 4.18 22.86
CA LEU A 508 -25.81 4.78 22.58
C LEU A 508 -25.34 4.57 21.14
N ASP A 509 -25.97 3.69 20.37
CA ASP A 509 -25.70 3.47 18.94
C ASP A 509 -26.59 4.31 18.01
N SER A 510 -27.51 5.10 18.57
CA SER A 510 -28.51 5.83 17.79
C SER A 510 -27.87 6.85 16.83
N PRO A 511 -28.31 6.90 15.55
CA PRO A 511 -27.82 7.89 14.61
C PRO A 511 -28.23 9.30 15.07
N ARG A 512 -27.41 10.29 14.72
CA ARG A 512 -27.76 11.70 14.96
C ARG A 512 -29.07 12.05 14.26
N LEU A 513 -30.04 12.54 15.02
CA LEU A 513 -31.29 13.02 14.46
C LEU A 513 -31.06 14.41 13.84
N PRO A 514 -31.34 14.64 12.55
CA PRO A 514 -31.31 15.98 11.99
C PRO A 514 -32.37 16.87 12.67
N ARG A 515 -32.09 18.18 12.78
CA ARG A 515 -33.09 19.17 13.23
C ARG A 515 -34.40 18.96 12.45
N GLY A 516 -35.50 18.64 13.15
CA GLY A 516 -36.85 18.57 12.56
C GLY A 516 -37.60 17.24 12.69
N ALA A 517 -37.00 16.17 13.22
CA ALA A 517 -37.79 15.00 13.64
C ALA A 517 -38.41 15.29 15.02
N PRO A 518 -39.75 15.35 15.17
CA PRO A 518 -40.36 15.53 16.48
C PRO A 518 -40.00 14.32 17.36
N PHE A 519 -39.31 14.59 18.46
CA PHE A 519 -39.20 13.64 19.55
C PHE A 519 -40.61 13.43 20.11
N LYS A 520 -41.25 12.29 19.77
CA LYS A 520 -42.37 11.78 20.56
C LYS A 520 -41.73 10.98 21.70
N PRO A 521 -41.85 11.41 22.97
CA PRO A 521 -41.40 10.58 24.08
C PRO A 521 -42.13 9.24 24.02
N TYR A 522 -41.36 8.16 24.08
CA TYR A 522 -41.87 6.81 24.26
C TYR A 522 -42.65 6.77 25.58
N SER A 523 -43.98 6.62 25.50
CA SER A 523 -44.83 6.32 26.66
C SER A 523 -44.93 4.80 26.78
N PRO A 524 -44.33 4.14 27.78
CA PRO A 524 -44.56 2.73 27.98
C PRO A 524 -45.97 2.55 28.58
N ASN A 525 -46.84 1.92 27.80
CA ASN A 525 -48.09 1.27 28.22
C ASN A 525 -49.07 2.08 29.09
N ARG A 526 -50.09 2.63 28.43
CA ARG A 526 -51.47 2.41 28.89
C ARG A 526 -51.83 0.96 28.58
N SER A 527 -52.14 0.18 29.59
CA SER A 527 -53.00 -0.98 29.45
C SER A 527 -54.09 -0.93 30.51
N ILE A 528 -55.28 -0.52 30.04
CA ILE A 528 -56.59 -1.09 30.31
C ILE A 528 -56.91 -1.39 31.79
N GLY A 529 -57.77 -0.52 32.33
CA GLY A 529 -58.48 -0.61 33.61
C GLY A 529 -59.28 0.66 33.79
#